data_AF-A0A062TW95-F1
#
_entry.id   AF-A0A062TW95-F1
#
_cell.length_a   1.000
_cell.length_b   1.000
_cell.length_c   1.000
_cell.angle_alpha   90.00
_cell.angle_beta   90.00
_cell.angle_gamma   90.00
#
_symmetry.space_group_name_H-M   'P 1'
#
loop_
_entity.id
_entity.type
_entity.pdbx_description
1 polymer ?
#
loop_
_entity_poly.entity_id
_entity_poly.type
_entity_poly.pdbx_seq_one_letter_code
_entity_poly.pdbx_strand_id
1 'polypeptide(L)'
;MPADLSKHAERLSKVSLASLAANRANNVPLSASGWKLNLSRQYLDKEAETALLAFGKEADLENAGTSLFDGEIVNPSENRPALHWALRAQSPLEGEAETVRQSVQPALDFARKVANGSVTASNGQPFKAVLHIGIGGSDFGPRLIADAFGDKATSNIDLRFCANVDPFDLDRALEGLDPQSTLVIGVSKSFGTEETLYNLNRARAWLEAAVGDKSEQHLALVTANPDRAKSWLGGREAHLFDMPLSVGGRFSLWSAASLACMIYLGADIFEGILRGAAEMDAHVKSTPLSENMAMRLALLDYWNASVRGEKMRVLLAYANRLRMLPTYLQQLEMESNGKSVGPDGIAVKTATAPALWGGEGSVGQHSYHQWLHQGSQAVPCEFILAPDMKRDPEGVTALTAHALAQAEVLANGRSLEEVKAEEPDLTDVVANQKVHAGGRASSFLSHAKFGPEAFGALVALYEHRTYFAGHLWGLNPFDQWGVERGKTMATRLKPAVSGETKADDFATAAIISMIRNG
;
A
#
# COMPACT_ATOMS: atom_id res chain seq x y z
N MET A 1 5.35 -6.30 -34.99
CA MET A 1 5.79 -7.45 -34.18
C MET A 1 6.10 -6.88 -32.82
N PRO A 2 5.59 -7.46 -31.71
CA PRO A 2 5.88 -6.91 -30.39
C PRO A 2 7.39 -6.73 -30.24
N ALA A 3 7.82 -5.58 -29.72
CA ALA A 3 9.22 -5.34 -29.47
C ALA A 3 9.79 -6.53 -28.68
N ASP A 4 10.75 -7.26 -29.25
CA ASP A 4 11.29 -8.47 -28.64
C ASP A 4 12.21 -8.08 -27.47
N LEU A 5 11.59 -7.76 -26.32
CA LEU A 5 12.25 -7.32 -25.10
C LEU A 5 13.24 -8.37 -24.58
N SER A 6 13.02 -9.65 -24.88
CA SER A 6 13.87 -10.75 -24.43
C SER A 6 15.30 -10.65 -24.95
N LYS A 7 15.48 -10.23 -26.21
CA LYS A 7 16.81 -9.99 -26.81
C LYS A 7 17.56 -8.85 -26.11
N HIS A 8 16.85 -7.80 -25.70
CA HIS A 8 17.45 -6.72 -24.93
C HIS A 8 17.88 -7.22 -23.54
N ALA A 9 17.06 -8.03 -22.87
CA ALA A 9 17.40 -8.59 -21.56
C ALA A 9 18.60 -9.54 -21.64
N GLU A 10 18.64 -10.43 -22.63
CA GLU A 10 19.78 -11.34 -22.84
C GLU A 10 21.08 -10.57 -23.11
N ARG A 11 21.02 -9.54 -23.96
CA ARG A 11 22.18 -8.68 -24.24
C ARG A 11 22.66 -7.95 -22.98
N LEU A 12 21.73 -7.36 -22.23
CA LEU A 12 22.05 -6.61 -21.01
C LEU A 12 22.52 -7.50 -19.85
N SER A 13 22.15 -8.79 -19.83
CA SER A 13 22.66 -9.75 -18.83
C SER A 13 24.17 -9.97 -18.91
N LYS A 14 24.79 -9.65 -20.06
CA LYS A 14 26.23 -9.79 -20.31
C LYS A 14 27.01 -8.51 -20.01
N VAL A 15 26.33 -7.44 -19.58
CA VAL A 15 26.93 -6.13 -19.26
C VAL A 15 26.88 -5.90 -17.76
N SER A 16 27.95 -5.37 -17.17
CA SER A 16 27.95 -5.03 -15.75
C SER A 16 26.98 -3.88 -15.45
N LEU A 17 26.24 -3.99 -14.35
CA LEU A 17 25.30 -2.95 -13.93
C LEU A 17 26.02 -1.62 -13.65
N ALA A 18 27.24 -1.67 -13.10
CA ALA A 18 28.07 -0.49 -12.88
C ALA A 18 28.35 0.28 -14.18
N SER A 19 28.65 -0.42 -15.29
CA SER A 19 28.86 0.22 -16.59
C SER A 19 27.57 0.85 -17.14
N LEU A 20 26.45 0.14 -17.04
CA LEU A 20 25.14 0.68 -17.44
C LEU A 20 24.78 1.93 -16.61
N ALA A 21 25.01 1.90 -15.31
CA ALA A 21 24.75 3.01 -14.41
C ALA A 21 25.63 4.23 -14.73
N ALA A 22 26.93 4.03 -15.00
CA ALA A 22 27.84 5.10 -15.39
C ALA A 22 27.39 5.78 -16.70
N ASN A 23 26.97 4.99 -17.70
CA ASN A 23 26.47 5.51 -18.97
C ASN A 23 25.16 6.30 -18.83
N ARG A 24 24.43 6.11 -17.73
CA ARG A 24 23.13 6.74 -17.45
C ARG A 24 23.17 7.70 -16.25
N ALA A 25 24.35 8.00 -15.72
CA ALA A 25 24.50 8.83 -14.51
C ALA A 25 23.97 10.25 -14.70
N ASN A 26 24.08 10.79 -15.92
CA ASN A 26 23.64 12.13 -16.29
C ASN A 26 22.23 12.16 -16.93
N ASN A 27 21.52 11.04 -16.94
CA ASN A 27 20.14 11.03 -17.42
C ASN A 27 19.28 11.91 -16.51
N VAL A 28 18.43 12.72 -17.13
CA VAL A 28 17.48 13.56 -16.39
C VAL A 28 16.52 12.64 -15.62
N PRO A 29 16.39 12.80 -14.29
CA PRO A 29 15.43 12.02 -13.52
C PRO A 29 14.01 12.40 -13.93
N LEU A 30 13.10 11.43 -13.89
CA LEU A 30 11.67 11.71 -14.01
C LEU A 30 11.22 12.53 -12.80
N SER A 31 10.31 13.48 -13.03
CA SER A 31 9.82 14.36 -11.97
C SER A 31 8.29 14.46 -12.01
N ALA A 32 7.64 14.33 -10.86
CA ALA A 32 6.19 14.45 -10.72
C ALA A 32 5.86 14.88 -9.28
N SER A 33 5.06 15.95 -9.12
CA SER A 33 4.60 16.44 -7.80
C SER A 33 5.71 16.54 -6.74
N GLY A 34 6.87 17.09 -7.13
CA GLY A 34 8.05 17.24 -6.27
C GLY A 34 8.92 15.98 -6.08
N TRP A 35 8.45 14.80 -6.47
CA TRP A 35 9.21 13.55 -6.46
C TRP A 35 10.17 13.48 -7.64
N LYS A 36 11.38 12.96 -7.39
CA LYS A 36 12.40 12.69 -8.42
C LYS A 36 12.77 11.21 -8.43
N LEU A 37 12.63 10.59 -9.59
CA LEU A 37 12.94 9.19 -9.82
C LEU A 37 14.19 9.03 -10.69
N ASN A 38 15.22 8.40 -10.14
CA ASN A 38 16.41 7.98 -10.86
C ASN A 38 16.35 6.47 -11.16
N LEU A 39 16.53 6.12 -12.43
CA LEU A 39 16.52 4.75 -12.94
C LEU A 39 17.89 4.31 -13.46
N SER A 40 18.96 5.03 -13.16
CA SER A 40 20.29 4.80 -13.73
C SER A 40 20.84 3.41 -13.33
N ARG A 41 20.53 2.93 -12.11
CA ARG A 41 20.93 1.61 -11.60
C ARG A 41 19.94 0.49 -11.97
N GLN A 42 19.33 0.57 -13.15
CA GLN A 42 18.51 -0.50 -13.71
C GLN A 42 19.25 -1.16 -14.88
N TYR A 43 18.96 -2.44 -15.13
CA TYR A 43 19.42 -3.13 -16.33
C TYR A 43 18.65 -2.64 -17.57
N LEU A 44 18.96 -1.41 -17.96
CA LEU A 44 18.38 -0.69 -19.09
C LEU A 44 19.49 0.13 -19.74
N ASP A 45 19.46 0.20 -21.07
CA ASP A 45 20.18 1.17 -21.89
C ASP A 45 19.19 1.89 -22.81
N LYS A 46 19.69 2.76 -23.70
CA LYS A 46 18.85 3.57 -24.58
C LYS A 46 17.98 2.71 -25.51
N GLU A 47 18.53 1.62 -26.03
CA GLU A 47 17.86 0.70 -26.94
C GLU A 47 16.75 -0.07 -26.22
N ALA A 48 17.03 -0.62 -25.03
CA ALA A 48 16.02 -1.29 -24.21
C ALA A 48 14.93 -0.32 -23.72
N GLU A 49 15.29 0.91 -23.35
CA GLU A 49 14.33 1.94 -22.94
C GLU A 49 13.43 2.35 -24.10
N THR A 50 13.98 2.50 -25.31
CA THR A 50 13.19 2.76 -26.53
C THR A 50 12.24 1.61 -26.83
N ALA A 51 12.69 0.36 -26.72
CA ALA A 51 11.86 -0.82 -26.92
C ALA A 51 10.74 -0.94 -25.86
N LEU A 52 11.03 -0.63 -24.59
CA LEU A 52 10.02 -0.60 -23.53
C LEU A 52 8.96 0.48 -23.75
N LEU A 53 9.36 1.67 -24.19
CA LEU A 53 8.42 2.73 -24.54
C LEU A 53 7.56 2.35 -25.75
N ALA A 54 8.15 1.69 -26.76
CA ALA A 54 7.39 1.16 -27.89
C ALA A 54 6.38 0.09 -27.44
N PHE A 55 6.80 -0.84 -26.57
CA PHE A 55 5.90 -1.83 -25.96
C PHE A 55 4.75 -1.17 -25.18
N GLY A 56 5.03 -0.14 -24.38
CA GLY A 56 4.00 0.60 -23.65
C GLY A 56 2.99 1.32 -24.56
N LYS A 57 3.44 1.81 -25.72
CA LYS A 57 2.54 2.37 -26.76
C LYS A 57 1.72 1.29 -27.44
N GLU A 58 2.31 0.15 -27.77
CA GLU A 58 1.59 -1.00 -28.35
C GLU A 58 0.55 -1.57 -27.39
N ALA A 59 0.83 -1.53 -26.08
CA ALA A 59 -0.09 -1.91 -25.02
C ALA A 59 -1.12 -0.82 -24.69
N ASP A 60 -1.09 0.32 -25.37
CA ASP A 60 -2.07 1.41 -25.24
C ASP A 60 -2.18 2.01 -23.81
N LEU A 61 -1.04 2.19 -23.14
CA LEU A 61 -0.99 2.70 -21.76
C LEU A 61 -1.62 4.08 -21.58
N GLU A 62 -1.46 4.97 -22.56
CA GLU A 62 -2.01 6.34 -22.49
C GLU A 62 -3.53 6.31 -22.51
N ASN A 63 -4.13 5.50 -23.39
CA ASN A 63 -5.57 5.30 -23.42
C ASN A 63 -6.09 4.56 -22.19
N ALA A 64 -5.34 3.59 -21.65
CA ALA A 64 -5.70 2.98 -20.37
C ALA A 64 -5.83 4.04 -19.25
N GLY A 65 -4.97 5.06 -19.25
CA GLY A 65 -5.09 6.22 -18.36
C GLY A 65 -6.37 7.00 -18.60
N THR A 66 -6.69 7.30 -19.87
CA THR A 66 -7.95 7.95 -20.27
C THR A 66 -9.17 7.15 -19.79
N SER A 67 -9.24 5.84 -20.06
CA SER A 67 -10.33 4.96 -19.62
C SER A 67 -10.55 5.01 -18.10
N LEU A 68 -9.48 5.04 -17.30
CA LEU A 68 -9.59 5.15 -15.85
C LEU A 68 -10.21 6.50 -15.42
N PHE A 69 -9.72 7.61 -15.98
CA PHE A 69 -10.15 8.95 -15.60
C PHE A 69 -11.49 9.38 -16.22
N ASP A 70 -11.91 8.76 -17.32
CA ASP A 70 -13.21 8.99 -17.93
C ASP A 70 -14.31 8.11 -17.28
N GLY A 71 -13.94 7.29 -16.30
CA GLY A 71 -14.87 6.45 -15.55
C GLY A 71 -15.42 5.28 -16.38
N GLU A 72 -14.63 4.78 -17.34
CA GLU A 72 -14.99 3.58 -18.09
C GLU A 72 -14.92 2.32 -17.22
N ILE A 73 -15.45 1.22 -17.75
CA ILE A 73 -15.46 -0.08 -17.07
C ILE A 73 -14.06 -0.70 -17.15
N VAL A 74 -13.24 -0.36 -16.16
CA VAL A 74 -11.90 -0.95 -15.96
C VAL A 74 -11.90 -2.12 -14.98
N ASN A 75 -13.02 -2.38 -14.29
CA ASN A 75 -13.28 -3.59 -13.52
C ASN A 75 -14.39 -4.42 -14.20
N PRO A 76 -14.05 -5.17 -15.26
CA PRO A 76 -15.05 -5.90 -16.06
C PRO A 76 -15.69 -7.06 -15.29
N SER A 77 -14.98 -7.68 -14.34
CA SER A 77 -15.52 -8.83 -13.57
C SER A 77 -16.72 -8.45 -12.69
N GLU A 78 -16.80 -7.19 -12.27
CA GLU A 78 -17.92 -6.66 -11.50
C GLU A 78 -18.76 -5.65 -12.30
N ASN A 79 -18.44 -5.46 -13.59
CA ASN A 79 -19.06 -4.48 -14.49
C ASN A 79 -19.10 -3.06 -13.88
N ARG A 80 -17.95 -2.57 -13.41
CA ARG A 80 -17.83 -1.29 -12.70
C ARG A 80 -16.65 -0.44 -13.18
N PRO A 81 -16.75 0.90 -13.02
CA PRO A 81 -15.58 1.75 -13.06
C PRO A 81 -14.75 1.63 -11.76
N ALA A 82 -13.53 2.18 -11.79
CA ALA A 82 -12.70 2.37 -10.60
C ALA A 82 -12.48 3.87 -10.38
N LEU A 83 -13.15 4.44 -9.37
CA LEU A 83 -13.27 5.89 -9.19
C LEU A 83 -12.55 6.42 -7.94
N HIS A 84 -11.54 5.72 -7.44
CA HIS A 84 -10.79 6.13 -6.25
C HIS A 84 -10.09 7.48 -6.41
N TRP A 85 -9.69 7.85 -7.64
CA TRP A 85 -9.16 9.18 -7.97
C TRP A 85 -10.20 10.30 -7.80
N ALA A 86 -11.50 10.01 -7.93
CA ALA A 86 -12.54 11.02 -7.80
C ALA A 86 -12.65 11.55 -6.36
N LEU A 87 -12.32 10.74 -5.35
CA LEU A 87 -12.32 11.15 -3.93
C LEU A 87 -11.37 12.31 -3.60
N ARG A 88 -10.39 12.56 -4.48
CA ARG A 88 -9.35 13.57 -4.30
C ARG A 88 -9.39 14.67 -5.38
N ALA A 89 -10.38 14.63 -6.27
CA ALA A 89 -10.55 15.64 -7.30
C ALA A 89 -10.82 17.04 -6.69
N GLN A 90 -10.08 18.04 -7.18
CA GLN A 90 -10.15 19.42 -6.68
C GLN A 90 -11.28 20.25 -7.34
N SER A 91 -11.82 19.75 -8.44
CA SER A 91 -12.90 20.39 -9.20
C SER A 91 -14.11 19.46 -9.27
N PRO A 92 -15.33 20.01 -9.45
CA PRO A 92 -16.51 19.20 -9.73
C PRO A 92 -16.29 18.28 -10.94
N LEU A 93 -16.86 17.09 -10.85
CA LEU A 93 -16.87 16.06 -11.88
C LEU A 93 -18.31 15.87 -12.41
N GLU A 94 -18.52 14.83 -13.21
CA GLU A 94 -19.83 14.45 -13.74
C GLU A 94 -20.21 13.02 -13.32
N GLY A 95 -21.50 12.71 -13.35
CA GLY A 95 -22.02 11.35 -13.16
C GLY A 95 -21.67 10.70 -11.81
N GLU A 96 -21.33 9.41 -11.84
CA GLU A 96 -20.94 8.65 -10.64
C GLU A 96 -19.68 9.22 -9.98
N ALA A 97 -18.73 9.73 -10.77
CA ALA A 97 -17.49 10.30 -10.24
C ALA A 97 -17.72 11.51 -9.34
N GLU A 98 -18.70 12.37 -9.64
CA GLU A 98 -19.10 13.46 -8.75
C GLU A 98 -19.71 12.95 -7.45
N THR A 99 -20.53 11.90 -7.51
CA THR A 99 -21.11 11.26 -6.32
C THR A 99 -19.99 10.72 -5.41
N VAL A 100 -18.99 10.05 -6.02
CA VAL A 100 -17.82 9.55 -5.30
C VAL A 100 -17.02 10.71 -4.69
N ARG A 101 -16.74 11.78 -5.44
CA ARG A 101 -16.04 12.97 -4.94
C ARG A 101 -16.74 13.56 -3.72
N GLN A 102 -18.07 13.66 -3.74
CA GLN A 102 -18.84 14.22 -2.62
C GLN A 102 -18.92 13.29 -1.41
N SER A 103 -18.75 11.97 -1.57
CA SER A 103 -18.91 10.97 -0.50
C SER A 103 -17.96 11.15 0.69
N VAL A 104 -16.79 11.78 0.50
CA VAL A 104 -15.82 12.04 1.57
C VAL A 104 -16.19 13.26 2.42
N GLN A 105 -16.96 14.21 1.88
CA GLN A 105 -17.24 15.48 2.55
C GLN A 105 -17.98 15.31 3.90
N PRO A 106 -19.01 14.44 4.03
CA PRO A 106 -19.66 14.22 5.33
C PRO A 106 -18.69 13.74 6.42
N ALA A 107 -17.70 12.91 6.07
CA ALA A 107 -16.69 12.41 7.00
C ALA A 107 -15.73 13.53 7.45
N LEU A 108 -15.29 14.39 6.54
CA LEU A 108 -14.50 15.58 6.85
C LEU A 108 -15.26 16.55 7.76
N ASP A 109 -16.54 16.78 7.47
CA ASP A 109 -17.39 17.66 8.27
C ASP A 109 -17.65 17.07 9.66
N PHE A 110 -17.83 15.75 9.77
CA PHE A 110 -17.93 15.07 11.06
C PHE A 110 -16.64 15.22 11.86
N ALA A 111 -15.47 15.01 11.24
CA ALA A 111 -14.18 15.19 11.90
C ALA A 111 -14.00 16.62 12.45
N ARG A 112 -14.40 17.64 11.68
CA ARG A 112 -14.41 19.03 12.15
C ARG A 112 -15.34 19.25 13.33
N LYS A 113 -16.54 18.65 13.32
CA LYS A 113 -17.51 18.73 14.41
C LYS A 113 -17.04 18.03 15.68
N VAL A 114 -16.32 16.91 15.56
CA VAL A 114 -15.67 16.26 16.70
C VAL A 114 -14.58 17.17 17.27
N ALA A 115 -13.71 17.70 16.41
CA ALA A 115 -12.60 18.56 16.84
C ALA A 115 -13.05 19.87 17.52
N ASN A 116 -14.16 20.46 17.07
CA ASN A 116 -14.69 21.70 17.64
C ASN A 116 -15.70 21.49 18.80
N GLY A 117 -15.96 20.24 19.20
CA GLY A 117 -16.86 19.91 20.30
C GLY A 117 -18.35 20.02 19.98
N SER A 118 -18.76 20.15 18.71
CA SER A 118 -20.17 20.08 18.31
C SER A 118 -20.71 18.65 18.33
N VAL A 119 -19.83 17.66 18.12
CA VAL A 119 -20.11 16.23 18.32
C VAL A 119 -19.30 15.79 19.54
N THR A 120 -19.98 15.29 20.57
CA THR A 120 -19.39 14.94 21.87
C THR A 120 -19.76 13.50 22.23
N ALA A 121 -19.07 12.97 23.24
CA ALA A 121 -19.48 11.73 23.89
C ALA A 121 -20.82 11.91 24.62
N SER A 122 -21.44 10.81 25.01
CA SER A 122 -22.77 10.77 25.65
C SER A 122 -22.92 11.52 26.98
N ASN A 123 -21.79 11.94 27.57
CA ASN A 123 -21.71 12.79 28.76
C ASN A 123 -21.49 14.29 28.45
N GLY A 124 -21.53 14.68 27.16
CA GLY A 124 -21.32 16.04 26.70
C GLY A 124 -19.86 16.49 26.66
N GLN A 125 -18.90 15.60 26.95
CA GLN A 125 -17.47 15.91 26.89
C GLN A 125 -16.87 15.53 25.53
N PRO A 126 -15.73 16.14 25.12
CA PRO A 126 -15.00 15.70 23.94
C PRO A 126 -14.58 14.24 24.05
N PHE A 127 -14.51 13.56 22.89
CA PHE A 127 -13.89 12.24 22.82
C PHE A 127 -12.39 12.33 23.16
N LYS A 128 -11.89 11.34 23.90
CA LYS A 128 -10.48 11.18 24.27
C LYS A 128 -9.80 10.03 23.54
N ALA A 129 -10.59 9.15 22.92
CA ALA A 129 -10.06 8.02 22.16
C ALA A 129 -10.93 7.72 20.95
N VAL A 130 -10.29 7.17 19.93
CA VAL A 130 -10.94 6.61 18.74
C VAL A 130 -10.45 5.17 18.59
N LEU A 131 -11.37 4.22 18.53
CA LEU A 131 -11.09 2.83 18.19
C LEU A 131 -11.53 2.56 16.75
N HIS A 132 -10.56 2.38 15.86
CA HIS A 132 -10.79 2.00 14.48
C HIS A 132 -10.85 0.48 14.33
N ILE A 133 -11.94 -0.05 13.77
CA ILE A 133 -12.13 -1.48 13.53
C ILE A 133 -12.33 -1.73 12.04
N GLY A 134 -11.39 -2.43 11.41
CA GLY A 134 -11.42 -2.77 9.99
C GLY A 134 -10.29 -3.73 9.65
N ILE A 135 -10.35 -4.40 8.50
CA ILE A 135 -9.29 -5.33 8.07
C ILE A 135 -8.92 -5.11 6.59
N GLY A 136 -7.67 -5.40 6.24
CA GLY A 136 -7.16 -5.23 4.89
C GLY A 136 -7.22 -3.78 4.43
N GLY A 137 -7.98 -3.50 3.36
CA GLY A 137 -8.05 -2.16 2.77
C GLY A 137 -8.72 -1.13 3.67
N SER A 138 -9.57 -1.61 4.58
CA SER A 138 -10.21 -0.80 5.62
C SER A 138 -9.29 -0.48 6.80
N ASP A 139 -8.04 -0.93 6.79
CA ASP A 139 -7.12 -0.83 7.93
C ASP A 139 -5.72 -0.36 7.52
N PHE A 140 -5.08 -1.01 6.54
CA PHE A 140 -3.70 -0.71 6.17
C PHE A 140 -3.49 0.74 5.71
N GLY A 141 -4.44 1.29 4.95
CA GLY A 141 -4.39 2.69 4.51
C GLY A 141 -4.49 3.69 5.68
N PRO A 142 -5.57 3.62 6.50
CA PRO A 142 -5.67 4.41 7.72
C PRO A 142 -4.47 4.27 8.67
N ARG A 143 -3.96 3.05 8.90
CA ARG A 143 -2.76 2.84 9.73
C ARG A 143 -1.53 3.51 9.16
N LEU A 144 -1.34 3.45 7.83
CA LEU A 144 -0.24 4.13 7.16
C LEU A 144 -0.31 5.65 7.40
N ILE A 145 -1.47 6.27 7.27
CA ILE A 145 -1.65 7.72 7.52
C ILE A 145 -1.37 8.06 8.99
N ALA A 146 -2.02 7.33 9.91
CA ALA A 146 -1.90 7.60 11.34
C ALA A 146 -0.45 7.47 11.82
N ASP A 147 0.27 6.46 11.32
CA ASP A 147 1.69 6.29 11.60
C ASP A 147 2.54 7.40 10.98
N ALA A 148 2.33 7.71 9.71
CA ALA A 148 3.12 8.69 8.97
C ALA A 148 3.05 10.09 9.58
N PHE A 149 1.93 10.46 10.19
CA PHE A 149 1.65 11.80 10.70
C PHE A 149 1.29 11.86 12.18
N GLY A 150 1.64 10.85 12.97
CA GLY A 150 1.36 10.84 14.41
C GLY A 150 1.93 12.04 15.18
N ASP A 151 3.02 12.66 14.70
CA ASP A 151 3.57 13.90 15.27
C ASP A 151 2.71 15.16 14.97
N LYS A 152 1.68 15.03 14.15
CA LYS A 152 0.67 16.05 13.83
C LYS A 152 -0.68 15.77 14.50
N ALA A 153 -0.75 14.76 15.35
CA ALA A 153 -1.97 14.41 16.07
C ALA A 153 -2.53 15.59 16.87
N THR A 154 -3.84 15.71 16.87
CA THR A 154 -4.56 16.59 17.79
C THR A 154 -4.29 16.14 19.23
N SER A 155 -3.94 17.06 20.13
CA SER A 155 -3.21 16.75 21.38
C SER A 155 -3.98 15.94 22.44
N ASN A 156 -5.16 15.39 22.15
CA ASN A 156 -6.06 14.77 23.12
C ASN A 156 -6.78 13.48 22.67
N ILE A 157 -6.44 12.90 21.50
CA ILE A 157 -7.10 11.68 21.00
C ILE A 157 -6.10 10.51 20.98
N ASP A 158 -6.38 9.46 21.75
CA ASP A 158 -5.71 8.16 21.64
C ASP A 158 -6.36 7.35 20.51
N LEU A 159 -5.66 7.19 19.39
CA LEU A 159 -6.12 6.41 18.25
C LEU A 159 -5.61 4.97 18.35
N ARG A 160 -6.56 4.03 18.49
CA ARG A 160 -6.31 2.59 18.51
C ARG A 160 -6.90 1.94 17.28
N PHE A 161 -6.34 0.79 16.91
CA PHE A 161 -6.81 0.02 15.77
C PHE A 161 -6.95 -1.47 16.12
N CYS A 162 -7.99 -2.10 15.62
CA CYS A 162 -8.25 -3.54 15.72
C CYS A 162 -8.66 -4.09 14.35
N ALA A 163 -8.03 -5.19 13.94
CA ALA A 163 -8.25 -5.79 12.63
C ALA A 163 -8.47 -7.29 12.68
N ASN A 164 -7.69 -8.00 13.51
CA ASN A 164 -7.66 -9.44 13.54
C ASN A 164 -8.88 -10.01 14.30
N VAL A 165 -9.33 -11.21 13.92
CA VAL A 165 -10.37 -11.96 14.66
C VAL A 165 -9.83 -12.62 15.92
N ASP A 166 -8.50 -12.74 16.05
CA ASP A 166 -7.86 -13.08 17.32
C ASP A 166 -8.38 -12.16 18.43
N PRO A 167 -9.07 -12.70 19.45
CA PRO A 167 -9.70 -11.90 20.50
C PRO A 167 -8.73 -10.94 21.20
N PHE A 168 -7.45 -11.29 21.25
CA PHE A 168 -6.41 -10.49 21.90
C PHE A 168 -6.16 -9.16 21.20
N ASP A 169 -6.40 -9.06 19.88
CA ASP A 169 -6.21 -7.81 19.14
C ASP A 169 -7.16 -6.71 19.64
N LEU A 170 -8.44 -7.06 19.83
CA LEU A 170 -9.41 -6.13 20.42
C LEU A 170 -9.10 -5.86 21.91
N ASP A 171 -8.69 -6.87 22.67
CA ASP A 171 -8.35 -6.69 24.09
C ASP A 171 -7.22 -5.66 24.27
N ARG A 172 -6.16 -5.77 23.45
CA ARG A 172 -5.07 -4.78 23.41
C ARG A 172 -5.56 -3.40 22.96
N ALA A 173 -6.45 -3.35 21.98
CA ALA A 173 -6.96 -2.08 21.48
C ALA A 173 -7.83 -1.35 22.52
N LEU A 174 -8.59 -2.09 23.34
CA LEU A 174 -9.43 -1.56 24.41
C LEU A 174 -8.67 -1.26 25.71
N GLU A 175 -7.47 -1.81 25.89
CA GLU A 175 -6.69 -1.65 27.12
C GLU A 175 -6.46 -0.17 27.45
N GLY A 176 -6.94 0.24 28.63
CA GLY A 176 -6.84 1.60 29.16
C GLY A 176 -7.86 2.60 28.62
N LEU A 177 -8.71 2.22 27.66
CA LEU A 177 -9.74 3.11 27.12
C LEU A 177 -10.93 3.24 28.08
N ASP A 178 -11.52 4.44 28.13
CA ASP A 178 -12.75 4.71 28.85
C ASP A 178 -13.95 4.73 27.87
N PRO A 179 -14.94 3.82 28.00
CA PRO A 179 -16.08 3.77 27.10
C PRO A 179 -16.93 5.05 27.13
N GLN A 180 -16.92 5.83 28.23
CA GLN A 180 -17.64 7.10 28.30
C GLN A 180 -17.02 8.22 27.46
N SER A 181 -15.81 8.03 26.93
CA SER A 181 -15.10 9.02 26.12
C SER A 181 -14.42 8.44 24.87
N THR A 182 -14.82 7.24 24.44
CA THR A 182 -14.29 6.55 23.25
C THR A 182 -15.30 6.54 22.11
N LEU A 183 -14.87 6.93 20.91
CA LEU A 183 -15.64 6.75 19.66
C LEU A 183 -15.16 5.47 18.96
N VAL A 184 -16.07 4.55 18.65
CA VAL A 184 -15.78 3.34 17.88
C VAL A 184 -16.17 3.57 16.42
N ILE A 185 -15.22 3.35 15.51
CA ILE A 185 -15.38 3.50 14.06
C ILE A 185 -15.24 2.13 13.41
N GLY A 186 -16.32 1.61 12.86
CA GLY A 186 -16.35 0.36 12.10
C GLY A 186 -16.27 0.61 10.60
N VAL A 187 -15.28 0.03 9.92
CA VAL A 187 -15.09 0.17 8.47
C VAL A 187 -15.18 -1.19 7.79
N SER A 188 -16.25 -1.41 7.03
CA SER A 188 -16.46 -2.63 6.26
C SER A 188 -17.30 -2.36 5.02
N LYS A 189 -16.70 -2.47 3.83
CA LYS A 189 -17.39 -2.21 2.55
C LYS A 189 -18.65 -3.04 2.38
N SER A 190 -18.60 -4.34 2.68
CA SER A 190 -19.73 -5.27 2.54
C SER A 190 -20.65 -5.31 3.76
N PHE A 191 -20.19 -4.75 4.88
CA PHE A 191 -20.74 -4.95 6.23
C PHE A 191 -21.04 -6.43 6.56
N GLY A 192 -20.23 -7.34 6.00
CA GLY A 192 -20.36 -8.79 6.16
C GLY A 192 -19.04 -9.49 6.49
N THR A 193 -17.96 -8.74 6.63
CA THR A 193 -16.64 -9.26 6.99
C THR A 193 -16.69 -9.82 8.41
N GLU A 194 -16.39 -11.11 8.58
CA GLU A 194 -16.55 -11.81 9.85
C GLU A 194 -15.70 -11.18 10.95
N GLU A 195 -14.43 -10.93 10.66
CA GLU A 195 -13.45 -10.39 11.62
C GLU A 195 -13.90 -9.01 12.12
N THR A 196 -14.35 -8.15 11.21
CA THR A 196 -14.86 -6.81 11.54
C THR A 196 -16.15 -6.87 12.34
N LEU A 197 -17.12 -7.73 11.96
CA LEU A 197 -18.38 -7.87 12.69
C LEU A 197 -18.18 -8.48 14.08
N TYR A 198 -17.29 -9.46 14.23
CA TYR A 198 -16.91 -10.04 15.51
C TYR A 198 -16.38 -8.95 16.46
N ASN A 199 -15.44 -8.14 15.99
CA ASN A 199 -14.86 -7.06 16.80
C ASN A 199 -15.86 -5.93 17.08
N LEU A 200 -16.69 -5.54 16.11
CA LEU A 200 -17.75 -4.55 16.32
C LEU A 200 -18.80 -5.01 17.34
N ASN A 201 -19.18 -6.29 17.33
CA ASN A 201 -20.10 -6.85 18.32
C ASN A 201 -19.52 -6.72 19.74
N ARG A 202 -18.25 -7.06 19.91
CA ARG A 202 -17.57 -6.97 21.22
C ARG A 202 -17.38 -5.52 21.66
N ALA A 203 -16.95 -4.63 20.77
CA ALA A 203 -16.77 -3.21 21.07
C ALA A 203 -18.11 -2.52 21.40
N ARG A 204 -19.18 -2.87 20.67
CA ARG A 204 -20.54 -2.39 20.98
C ARG A 204 -21.01 -2.88 22.34
N ALA A 205 -20.85 -4.17 22.64
CA ALA A 205 -21.22 -4.70 23.96
C ALA A 205 -20.44 -4.00 25.10
N TRP A 206 -19.16 -3.71 24.87
CA TRP A 206 -18.33 -2.93 25.80
C TRP A 206 -18.83 -1.50 26.01
N LEU A 207 -19.26 -0.81 24.94
CA LEU A 207 -19.90 0.51 25.04
C LEU A 207 -21.24 0.43 25.78
N GLU A 208 -22.13 -0.47 25.37
CA GLU A 208 -23.48 -0.62 25.93
C GLU A 208 -23.44 -0.96 27.43
N ALA A 209 -22.46 -1.76 27.87
CA ALA A 209 -22.24 -2.07 29.28
C ALA A 209 -21.95 -0.83 30.15
N ALA A 210 -21.42 0.24 29.56
CA ALA A 210 -21.02 1.45 30.28
C ALA A 210 -21.95 2.64 30.07
N VAL A 211 -22.46 2.86 28.85
CA VAL A 211 -23.27 4.04 28.50
C VAL A 211 -24.71 3.70 28.08
N GLY A 212 -25.09 2.41 28.12
CA GLY A 212 -26.43 1.95 27.77
C GLY A 212 -26.82 2.35 26.34
N ASP A 213 -28.07 2.77 26.16
CA ASP A 213 -28.60 3.17 24.84
C ASP A 213 -27.90 4.39 24.23
N LYS A 214 -27.12 5.14 25.01
CA LYS A 214 -26.34 6.26 24.48
C LYS A 214 -25.11 5.81 23.69
N SER A 215 -24.82 4.51 23.62
CA SER A 215 -23.74 3.93 22.80
C SER A 215 -23.85 4.31 21.31
N GLU A 216 -25.04 4.66 20.83
CA GLU A 216 -25.34 5.16 19.49
C GLU A 216 -24.51 6.41 19.12
N GLN A 217 -24.26 7.28 20.09
CA GLN A 217 -23.43 8.49 19.92
C GLN A 217 -21.93 8.16 19.85
N HIS A 218 -21.55 6.95 20.25
CA HIS A 218 -20.18 6.45 20.27
C HIS A 218 -19.88 5.50 19.10
N LEU A 219 -20.76 5.43 18.10
CA LEU A 219 -20.62 4.55 16.95
C LEU A 219 -20.65 5.34 15.64
N ALA A 220 -19.61 5.15 14.83
CA ALA A 220 -19.56 5.56 13.45
C ALA A 220 -19.28 4.34 12.55
N LEU A 221 -20.02 4.19 11.47
CA LEU A 221 -19.93 3.05 10.56
C LEU A 221 -19.73 3.54 9.12
N VAL A 222 -18.74 2.95 8.45
CA VAL A 222 -18.36 3.26 7.07
C VAL A 222 -18.59 2.03 6.21
N THR A 223 -19.47 2.12 5.21
CA THR A 223 -19.91 0.95 4.44
C THR A 223 -20.52 1.31 3.09
N ALA A 224 -20.47 0.38 2.13
CA ALA A 224 -21.25 0.42 0.89
C ALA A 224 -22.63 -0.24 1.05
N ASN A 225 -22.92 -0.81 2.23
CA ASN A 225 -24.13 -1.56 2.53
C ASN A 225 -24.80 -1.02 3.81
N PRO A 226 -25.46 0.16 3.71
CA PRO A 226 -26.10 0.78 4.86
C PRO A 226 -27.26 -0.06 5.42
N ASP A 227 -27.93 -0.87 4.61
CA ASP A 227 -29.05 -1.71 5.07
C ASP A 227 -28.58 -2.83 6.00
N ARG A 228 -27.43 -3.46 5.72
CA ARG A 228 -26.82 -4.42 6.65
C ARG A 228 -26.34 -3.75 7.93
N ALA A 229 -25.76 -2.55 7.83
CA ALA A 229 -25.37 -1.79 9.02
C ALA A 229 -26.58 -1.44 9.90
N LYS A 230 -27.68 -0.95 9.31
CA LYS A 230 -28.94 -0.69 10.03
C LYS A 230 -29.53 -1.95 10.65
N SER A 231 -29.49 -3.07 9.92
CA SER A 231 -29.95 -4.37 10.44
C SER A 231 -29.12 -4.82 11.64
N TRP A 232 -27.80 -4.65 11.59
CA TRP A 232 -26.90 -4.92 12.70
C TRP A 232 -27.14 -4.00 13.90
N LEU A 233 -27.46 -2.73 13.67
CA LEU A 233 -27.82 -1.78 14.73
C LEU A 233 -29.09 -2.19 15.48
N GLY A 234 -30.04 -2.84 14.81
CA GLY A 234 -31.24 -3.39 15.45
C GLY A 234 -32.23 -2.32 15.91
N GLY A 235 -32.41 -1.26 15.12
CA GLY A 235 -33.30 -0.13 15.43
C GLY A 235 -32.63 1.03 16.18
N ARG A 236 -31.34 0.91 16.48
CA ARG A 236 -30.49 1.96 17.05
C ARG A 236 -29.92 2.89 15.97
N GLU A 237 -29.65 4.14 16.33
CA GLU A 237 -28.95 5.07 15.44
C GLU A 237 -27.42 4.93 15.53
N ALA A 238 -26.72 5.41 14.51
CA ALA A 238 -25.26 5.59 14.51
C ALA A 238 -24.87 6.60 13.42
N HIS A 239 -23.65 7.14 13.48
CA HIS A 239 -23.12 7.94 12.39
C HIS A 239 -22.79 7.05 11.20
N LEU A 240 -23.50 7.19 10.08
CA LEU A 240 -23.29 6.40 8.87
C LEU A 240 -22.59 7.22 7.79
N PHE A 241 -21.53 6.66 7.20
CA PHE A 241 -20.78 7.24 6.10
C PHE A 241 -20.68 6.26 4.93
N ASP A 242 -20.79 6.79 3.72
CA ASP A 242 -20.75 5.99 2.50
C ASP A 242 -19.33 5.56 2.14
N MET A 243 -19.22 4.39 1.53
CA MET A 243 -18.01 3.87 0.93
C MET A 243 -18.38 3.37 -0.48
N PRO A 244 -18.26 4.20 -1.52
CA PRO A 244 -18.79 3.87 -2.83
C PRO A 244 -18.30 2.53 -3.40
N LEU A 245 -19.16 1.81 -4.13
CA LEU A 245 -18.84 0.50 -4.69
C LEU A 245 -17.69 0.55 -5.72
N SER A 246 -17.55 1.65 -6.45
CA SER A 246 -16.46 1.92 -7.40
C SER A 246 -15.12 2.27 -6.74
N VAL A 247 -15.06 2.33 -5.41
CA VAL A 247 -13.82 2.50 -4.63
C VAL A 247 -13.40 1.15 -4.05
N GLY A 248 -12.37 0.53 -4.63
CA GLY A 248 -11.81 -0.74 -4.14
C GLY A 248 -11.24 -0.60 -2.72
N GLY A 249 -11.29 -1.65 -1.90
CA GLY A 249 -10.83 -1.58 -0.50
C GLY A 249 -9.37 -1.16 -0.37
N ARG A 250 -8.46 -1.73 -1.16
CA ARG A 250 -7.04 -1.33 -1.17
C ARG A 250 -6.77 0.07 -1.78
N PHE A 251 -7.79 0.68 -2.38
CA PHE A 251 -7.78 2.04 -2.92
C PHE A 251 -8.67 3.00 -2.09
N SER A 252 -9.13 2.60 -0.89
CA SER A 252 -10.12 3.38 -0.12
C SER A 252 -9.52 4.34 0.90
N LEU A 253 -8.20 4.44 0.98
CA LEU A 253 -7.49 5.34 1.91
C LEU A 253 -8.01 6.79 1.84
N TRP A 254 -8.50 7.23 0.68
CA TRP A 254 -8.98 8.58 0.41
C TRP A 254 -10.41 8.85 0.91
N SER A 255 -11.17 7.81 1.24
CA SER A 255 -12.60 7.92 1.56
C SER A 255 -12.85 8.05 3.07
N ALA A 256 -14.13 8.01 3.46
CA ALA A 256 -14.56 7.88 4.85
C ALA A 256 -13.93 6.68 5.58
N ALA A 257 -13.33 5.71 4.87
CA ALA A 257 -12.55 4.64 5.51
C ALA A 257 -11.40 5.17 6.38
N SER A 258 -10.93 6.40 6.13
CA SER A 258 -9.92 7.08 6.94
C SER A 258 -10.51 8.09 7.95
N LEU A 259 -11.80 7.99 8.29
CA LEU A 259 -12.46 8.89 9.24
C LEU A 259 -11.70 9.01 10.58
N ALA A 260 -11.17 7.89 11.09
CA ALA A 260 -10.35 7.88 12.30
C ALA A 260 -9.12 8.80 12.18
N CYS A 261 -8.48 8.83 11.01
CA CYS A 261 -7.35 9.71 10.72
C CYS A 261 -7.78 11.17 10.56
N MET A 262 -8.92 11.42 9.91
CA MET A 262 -9.48 12.77 9.76
C MET A 262 -9.76 13.40 11.14
N ILE A 263 -10.23 12.60 12.10
CA ILE A 263 -10.44 13.02 13.49
C ILE A 263 -9.10 13.20 14.21
N TYR A 264 -8.25 12.18 14.17
CA TYR A 264 -6.99 12.14 14.92
C TYR A 264 -6.00 13.24 14.50
N LEU A 265 -5.84 13.47 13.20
CA LEU A 265 -4.89 14.43 12.61
C LEU A 265 -5.52 15.79 12.28
N GLY A 266 -6.86 15.86 12.23
CA GLY A 266 -7.60 16.99 11.71
C GLY A 266 -7.84 16.93 10.20
N ALA A 267 -8.99 17.45 9.77
CA ALA A 267 -9.42 17.45 8.37
C ALA A 267 -8.41 18.13 7.43
N ASP A 268 -7.78 19.23 7.86
CA ASP A 268 -6.86 20.02 7.01
C ASP A 268 -5.60 19.23 6.61
N ILE A 269 -5.09 18.37 7.51
CA ILE A 269 -3.96 17.47 7.21
C ILE A 269 -4.39 16.45 6.16
N PHE A 270 -5.57 15.85 6.34
CA PHE A 270 -6.10 14.87 5.39
C PHE A 270 -6.38 15.51 4.02
N GLU A 271 -6.93 16.72 3.97
CA GLU A 271 -7.12 17.47 2.72
C GLU A 271 -5.79 17.79 2.03
N GLY A 272 -4.69 17.99 2.77
CA GLY A 272 -3.34 18.07 2.21
C GLY A 272 -2.90 16.78 1.53
N ILE A 273 -3.20 15.63 2.13
CA ILE A 273 -2.99 14.32 1.50
C ILE A 273 -3.80 14.22 0.19
N LEU A 274 -5.08 14.59 0.20
CA LEU A 274 -5.92 14.58 -1.00
C LEU A 274 -5.37 15.50 -2.10
N ARG A 275 -4.94 16.73 -1.76
CA ARG A 275 -4.36 17.68 -2.71
C ARG A 275 -3.13 17.10 -3.41
N GLY A 276 -2.17 16.55 -2.67
CA GLY A 276 -0.97 15.97 -3.27
C GLY A 276 -1.27 14.76 -4.15
N ALA A 277 -2.23 13.93 -3.75
CA ALA A 277 -2.69 12.82 -4.58
C ALA A 277 -3.34 13.32 -5.89
N ALA A 278 -4.12 14.40 -5.83
CA ALA A 278 -4.69 15.05 -7.01
C ALA A 278 -3.63 15.64 -7.96
N GLU A 279 -2.53 16.16 -7.43
CA GLU A 279 -1.39 16.62 -8.26
C GLU A 279 -0.77 15.45 -9.04
N MET A 280 -0.63 14.27 -8.41
CA MET A 280 -0.14 13.08 -9.10
C MET A 280 -1.16 12.56 -10.13
N ASP A 281 -2.45 12.60 -9.83
CA ASP A 281 -3.49 12.28 -10.83
C ASP A 281 -3.39 13.19 -12.06
N ALA A 282 -3.20 14.50 -11.84
CA ALA A 282 -3.04 15.47 -12.92
C ALA A 282 -1.78 15.18 -13.76
N HIS A 283 -0.66 14.85 -13.12
CA HIS A 283 0.55 14.37 -13.80
C HIS A 283 0.24 13.15 -14.67
N VAL A 284 -0.41 12.13 -14.11
CA VAL A 284 -0.70 10.89 -14.84
C VAL A 284 -1.66 11.12 -16.01
N LYS A 285 -2.67 11.98 -15.84
CA LYS A 285 -3.66 12.28 -16.88
C LYS A 285 -3.09 13.06 -18.07
N SER A 286 -2.10 13.92 -17.84
CA SER A 286 -1.65 14.91 -18.84
C SER A 286 -0.25 14.65 -19.42
N THR A 287 0.56 13.80 -18.78
CA THR A 287 1.96 13.60 -19.18
C THR A 287 2.10 12.43 -20.15
N PRO A 288 2.83 12.59 -21.28
CA PRO A 288 3.05 11.50 -22.23
C PRO A 288 3.84 10.34 -21.62
N LEU A 289 3.67 9.14 -22.17
CA LEU A 289 4.28 7.90 -21.66
C LEU A 289 5.78 8.00 -21.32
N SER A 290 6.57 8.73 -22.12
CA SER A 290 8.02 8.88 -21.93
C SER A 290 8.39 9.61 -20.64
N GLU A 291 7.52 10.50 -20.15
CA GLU A 291 7.73 11.35 -18.98
C GLU A 291 6.82 10.96 -17.81
N ASN A 292 5.82 10.11 -18.05
CA ASN A 292 4.84 9.70 -17.07
C ASN A 292 5.43 8.70 -16.05
N MET A 293 5.82 9.21 -14.88
CA MET A 293 6.43 8.41 -13.80
C MET A 293 5.69 7.10 -13.47
N ALA A 294 4.36 7.11 -13.38
CA ALA A 294 3.58 5.90 -13.05
C ALA A 294 3.68 4.83 -14.14
N MET A 295 3.48 5.23 -15.41
CA MET A 295 3.60 4.33 -16.55
C MET A 295 5.04 3.81 -16.72
N ARG A 296 6.04 4.67 -16.48
CA ARG A 296 7.47 4.32 -16.54
C ARG A 296 7.85 3.29 -15.47
N LEU A 297 7.30 3.41 -14.27
CA LEU A 297 7.48 2.42 -13.21
C LEU A 297 6.74 1.10 -13.51
N ALA A 298 5.54 1.16 -14.10
CA ALA A 298 4.81 -0.03 -14.54
C ALA A 298 5.56 -0.81 -15.63
N LEU A 299 6.15 -0.11 -16.60
CA LEU A 299 7.04 -0.73 -17.60
C LEU A 299 8.26 -1.40 -16.94
N LEU A 300 8.80 -0.79 -15.89
CA LEU A 300 9.91 -1.36 -15.15
C LEU A 300 9.51 -2.61 -14.36
N ASP A 301 8.31 -2.64 -13.78
CA ASP A 301 7.77 -3.82 -13.11
C ASP A 301 7.60 -4.98 -14.10
N TYR A 302 7.01 -4.71 -15.28
CA TYR A 302 6.88 -5.71 -16.35
C TYR A 302 8.26 -6.20 -16.84
N TRP A 303 9.20 -5.27 -17.07
CA TRP A 303 10.57 -5.57 -17.47
C TRP A 303 11.26 -6.51 -16.48
N ASN A 304 11.22 -6.19 -15.20
CA ASN A 304 11.88 -6.98 -14.18
C ASN A 304 11.17 -8.34 -13.98
N ALA A 305 9.86 -8.35 -13.80
CA ALA A 305 9.13 -9.57 -13.47
C ALA A 305 8.98 -10.53 -14.67
N SER A 306 8.52 -10.02 -15.81
CA SER A 306 8.13 -10.86 -16.95
C SER A 306 9.24 -11.07 -17.97
N VAL A 307 10.14 -10.09 -18.15
CA VAL A 307 11.23 -10.19 -19.15
C VAL A 307 12.52 -10.71 -18.52
N ARG A 308 12.89 -10.19 -17.35
CA ARG A 308 14.11 -10.61 -16.63
C ARG A 308 13.90 -11.75 -15.64
N GLY A 309 12.66 -12.05 -15.28
CA GLY A 309 12.33 -13.16 -14.38
C GLY A 309 12.59 -12.87 -12.90
N GLU A 310 12.69 -11.60 -12.50
CA GLU A 310 12.86 -11.18 -11.12
C GLU A 310 11.56 -11.44 -10.33
N LYS A 311 11.61 -12.35 -9.36
CA LYS A 311 10.39 -12.83 -8.66
C LYS A 311 9.98 -11.98 -7.47
N MET A 312 10.84 -11.05 -7.06
CA MET A 312 10.70 -10.25 -5.86
C MET A 312 11.03 -8.80 -6.15
N ARG A 313 10.47 -7.89 -5.36
CA ARG A 313 10.87 -6.48 -5.29
C ARG A 313 10.99 -6.08 -3.83
N VAL A 314 12.05 -5.34 -3.49
CA VAL A 314 12.29 -4.88 -2.12
C VAL A 314 12.16 -3.37 -2.04
N LEU A 315 11.25 -2.87 -1.21
CA LEU A 315 11.09 -1.45 -0.94
C LEU A 315 11.85 -1.06 0.34
N LEU A 316 12.71 -0.05 0.23
CA LEU A 316 13.54 0.44 1.33
C LEU A 316 13.21 1.91 1.59
N ALA A 317 12.40 2.14 2.62
CA ALA A 317 11.95 3.48 3.00
C ALA A 317 12.99 4.16 3.90
N TYR A 318 13.78 5.09 3.37
CA TYR A 318 14.66 5.97 4.13
C TYR A 318 13.91 7.23 4.56
N ALA A 319 12.84 6.99 5.31
CA ALA A 319 12.02 7.97 6.01
C ALA A 319 11.14 7.22 7.00
N ASN A 320 11.26 7.51 8.31
CA ASN A 320 10.50 6.79 9.34
C ASN A 320 8.98 6.90 9.15
N ARG A 321 8.49 8.05 8.65
CA ARG A 321 7.07 8.26 8.29
C ARG A 321 6.55 7.28 7.22
N LEU A 322 7.43 6.61 6.49
CA LEU A 322 7.10 5.64 5.45
C LEU A 322 7.36 4.20 5.88
N ARG A 323 7.64 3.93 7.17
CA ARG A 323 7.94 2.57 7.66
C ARG A 323 6.80 1.57 7.43
N MET A 324 5.55 2.03 7.41
CA MET A 324 4.36 1.21 7.14
C MET A 324 4.04 1.09 5.63
N LEU A 325 4.73 1.83 4.77
CA LEU A 325 4.45 1.84 3.33
C LEU A 325 4.63 0.45 2.68
N PRO A 326 5.67 -0.35 2.98
CA PRO A 326 5.79 -1.70 2.43
C PRO A 326 4.56 -2.58 2.73
N THR A 327 4.05 -2.53 3.96
CA THR A 327 2.88 -3.31 4.38
C THR A 327 1.61 -2.88 3.63
N TYR A 328 1.40 -1.58 3.45
CA TYR A 328 0.30 -1.07 2.64
C TYR A 328 0.41 -1.51 1.18
N LEU A 329 1.60 -1.37 0.58
CA LEU A 329 1.83 -1.72 -0.82
C LEU A 329 1.76 -3.22 -1.09
N GLN A 330 2.06 -4.07 -0.11
CA GLN A 330 1.84 -5.52 -0.22
C GLN A 330 0.39 -5.80 -0.59
N GLN A 331 -0.57 -5.19 0.11
CA GLN A 331 -1.96 -5.35 -0.27
C GLN A 331 -2.25 -4.69 -1.62
N LEU A 332 -1.86 -3.42 -1.79
CA LEU A 332 -2.18 -2.67 -3.01
C LEU A 332 -1.74 -3.41 -4.27
N GLU A 333 -0.49 -3.88 -4.33
CA GLU A 333 0.07 -4.46 -5.53
C GLU A 333 -0.19 -5.96 -5.65
N MET A 334 0.01 -6.73 -4.58
CA MET A 334 -0.09 -8.19 -4.66
C MET A 334 -1.55 -8.65 -4.76
N GLU A 335 -2.50 -7.98 -4.09
CA GLU A 335 -3.92 -8.30 -4.23
C GLU A 335 -4.49 -7.82 -5.58
N SER A 336 -3.98 -6.71 -6.13
CA SER A 336 -4.39 -6.23 -7.46
C SER A 336 -3.87 -7.13 -8.58
N ASN A 337 -2.55 -7.36 -8.60
CA ASN A 337 -1.85 -7.90 -9.77
C ASN A 337 -1.25 -9.30 -9.55
N GLY A 338 -1.41 -9.89 -8.36
CA GLY A 338 -1.10 -11.29 -8.07
C GLY A 338 -2.12 -12.25 -8.67
N LYS A 339 -2.30 -12.16 -9.99
CA LYS A 339 -3.32 -12.88 -10.76
C LYS A 339 -2.67 -13.83 -11.76
N SER A 340 -3.42 -14.86 -12.15
CA SER A 340 -3.01 -15.85 -13.14
C SER A 340 -3.90 -15.88 -14.39
N VAL A 341 -5.02 -15.15 -14.37
CA VAL A 341 -6.05 -15.15 -15.43
C VAL A 341 -6.49 -13.72 -15.70
N GLY A 342 -6.58 -13.35 -16.97
CA GLY A 342 -7.11 -12.07 -17.43
C GLY A 342 -8.64 -12.01 -17.35
N PRO A 343 -9.25 -10.83 -17.57
CA PRO A 343 -10.70 -10.65 -17.48
C PRO A 343 -11.49 -11.41 -18.56
N ASP A 344 -10.84 -11.84 -19.63
CA ASP A 344 -11.38 -12.70 -20.69
C ASP A 344 -11.38 -14.20 -20.33
N GLY A 345 -10.88 -14.55 -19.14
CA GLY A 345 -10.75 -15.94 -18.70
C GLY A 345 -9.51 -16.65 -19.25
N ILE A 346 -8.61 -15.95 -19.95
CA ILE A 346 -7.39 -16.53 -20.51
C ILE A 346 -6.26 -16.47 -19.49
N ALA A 347 -5.56 -17.59 -19.31
CA ALA A 347 -4.41 -17.66 -18.43
C ALA A 347 -3.23 -16.80 -18.95
N VAL A 348 -2.62 -16.03 -18.06
CA VAL A 348 -1.42 -15.25 -18.38
C VAL A 348 -0.23 -16.21 -18.54
N LYS A 349 0.59 -15.99 -19.58
CA LYS A 349 1.73 -16.86 -19.94
C LYS A 349 3.06 -16.46 -19.29
N THR A 350 3.11 -15.29 -18.67
CA THR A 350 4.29 -14.73 -18.02
C THR A 350 4.07 -14.60 -16.51
N ALA A 351 5.15 -14.39 -15.76
CA ALA A 351 5.03 -13.98 -14.36
C ALA A 351 4.38 -12.59 -14.28
N THR A 352 3.46 -12.41 -13.33
CA THR A 352 2.75 -11.15 -13.06
C THR A 352 3.43 -10.40 -11.90
N ALA A 353 2.68 -9.83 -10.95
CA ALA A 353 3.29 -9.05 -9.87
C ALA A 353 4.32 -9.87 -9.07
N PRO A 354 5.51 -9.31 -8.80
CA PRO A 354 6.49 -9.96 -7.94
C PRO A 354 6.03 -9.94 -6.48
N ALA A 355 6.59 -10.82 -5.66
CA ALA A 355 6.40 -10.70 -4.21
C ALA A 355 7.06 -9.41 -3.71
N LEU A 356 6.27 -8.55 -3.07
CA LEU A 356 6.74 -7.28 -2.51
C LEU A 356 7.00 -7.44 -1.01
N TRP A 357 8.16 -6.99 -0.57
CA TRP A 357 8.45 -6.85 0.85
C TRP A 357 9.43 -5.70 1.06
N GLY A 358 9.75 -5.38 2.30
CA GLY A 358 10.61 -4.25 2.57
C GLY A 358 10.61 -3.82 4.02
N GLY A 359 11.17 -2.65 4.24
CA GLY A 359 11.28 -2.08 5.57
C GLY A 359 11.96 -0.72 5.56
N GLU A 360 12.20 -0.22 6.76
CA GLU A 360 12.84 1.07 6.99
C GLU A 360 14.36 1.00 6.82
N GLY A 361 14.93 1.97 6.10
CA GLY A 361 16.35 2.28 6.17
C GLY A 361 16.61 3.27 7.32
N SER A 362 17.63 3.09 8.17
CA SER A 362 18.70 2.07 8.12
C SER A 362 18.40 0.77 8.88
N VAL A 363 17.25 0.63 9.56
CA VAL A 363 16.92 -0.55 10.39
C VAL A 363 17.11 -1.87 9.62
N GLY A 364 16.63 -1.94 8.38
CA GLY A 364 16.77 -3.10 7.51
C GLY A 364 18.23 -3.45 7.19
N GLN A 365 19.16 -2.48 7.21
CA GLN A 365 20.60 -2.71 7.01
C GLN A 365 21.15 -3.68 8.04
N HIS A 366 20.61 -3.63 9.26
CA HIS A 366 20.99 -4.47 10.39
C HIS A 366 20.10 -5.72 10.55
N SER A 367 19.36 -6.10 9.50
CA SER A 367 18.48 -7.26 9.52
C SER A 367 18.74 -8.16 8.30
N TYR A 368 18.32 -7.73 7.11
CA TYR A 368 18.32 -8.58 5.91
C TYR A 368 19.23 -8.08 4.79
N HIS A 369 19.95 -6.96 4.96
CA HIS A 369 20.84 -6.47 3.89
C HIS A 369 22.05 -7.38 3.65
N GLN A 370 22.46 -8.20 4.62
CA GLN A 370 23.40 -9.30 4.38
C GLN A 370 22.93 -10.19 3.21
N TRP A 371 21.66 -10.58 3.24
CA TRP A 371 21.05 -11.36 2.17
C TRP A 371 20.92 -10.54 0.87
N LEU A 372 20.55 -9.26 0.97
CA LEU A 372 20.49 -8.39 -0.20
C LEU A 372 21.83 -8.23 -0.89
N HIS A 373 22.97 -8.24 -0.18
CA HIS A 373 24.30 -8.03 -0.77
C HIS A 373 24.98 -9.31 -1.23
N GLN A 374 24.96 -10.35 -0.39
CA GLN A 374 25.75 -11.56 -0.60
C GLN A 374 24.88 -12.82 -0.76
N GLY A 375 23.55 -12.71 -0.66
CA GLY A 375 22.65 -13.82 -0.96
C GLY A 375 22.74 -14.26 -2.42
N SER A 376 22.46 -15.54 -2.69
CA SER A 376 22.57 -16.12 -4.04
C SER A 376 21.47 -15.67 -5.02
N GLN A 377 20.49 -14.90 -4.55
CA GLN A 377 19.38 -14.39 -5.36
C GLN A 377 19.58 -12.89 -5.56
N ALA A 378 19.43 -12.42 -6.80
CA ALA A 378 19.32 -11.00 -7.10
C ALA A 378 17.87 -10.57 -6.89
N VAL A 379 17.67 -9.39 -6.29
CA VAL A 379 16.34 -8.80 -6.12
C VAL A 379 16.42 -7.30 -6.40
N PRO A 380 15.63 -6.78 -7.35
CA PRO A 380 15.50 -5.35 -7.56
C PRO A 380 15.05 -4.63 -6.30
N CYS A 381 15.79 -3.60 -5.92
CA CYS A 381 15.48 -2.75 -4.77
C CYS A 381 14.87 -1.41 -5.21
N GLU A 382 14.09 -0.80 -4.35
CA GLU A 382 13.52 0.52 -4.55
C GLU A 382 13.77 1.36 -3.31
N PHE A 383 14.64 2.34 -3.42
CA PHE A 383 14.95 3.28 -2.35
C PHE A 383 13.99 4.45 -2.42
N ILE A 384 13.36 4.78 -1.30
CA ILE A 384 12.55 6.00 -1.14
C ILE A 384 13.19 6.87 -0.07
N LEU A 385 13.82 7.97 -0.48
CA LEU A 385 14.48 8.91 0.43
C LEU A 385 13.63 10.18 0.57
N ALA A 386 12.99 10.35 1.72
CA ALA A 386 12.13 11.50 1.98
C ALA A 386 12.21 11.97 3.45
N PRO A 387 13.42 12.35 3.94
CA PRO A 387 13.58 12.80 5.31
C PRO A 387 12.83 14.10 5.60
N ASP A 388 12.47 14.30 6.86
CA ASP A 388 12.01 15.59 7.36
C ASP A 388 13.22 16.52 7.51
N MET A 389 13.49 17.32 6.47
CA MET A 389 14.65 18.22 6.39
C MET A 389 14.68 19.31 7.47
N LYS A 390 13.60 19.49 8.24
CA LYS A 390 13.52 20.49 9.33
C LYS A 390 13.93 19.92 10.70
N ARG A 391 14.19 18.61 10.78
CA ARG A 391 14.64 17.93 12.01
C ARG A 391 16.16 18.11 12.15
N ASP A 392 16.80 17.15 12.79
CA ASP A 392 18.24 17.15 13.02
C ASP A 392 19.05 17.03 11.72
N PRO A 393 19.85 18.03 11.32
CA PRO A 393 20.63 18.00 10.09
C PRO A 393 21.65 16.85 10.04
N GLU A 394 22.27 16.49 11.17
CA GLU A 394 23.25 15.40 11.23
C GLU A 394 22.58 14.07 10.89
N GLY A 395 21.46 13.76 11.54
CA GLY A 395 20.65 12.58 11.25
C GLY A 395 20.16 12.52 9.79
N VAL A 396 19.75 13.66 9.22
CA VAL A 396 19.33 13.73 7.80
C VAL A 396 20.50 13.42 6.86
N THR A 397 21.69 13.98 7.12
CA THR A 397 22.91 13.69 6.35
C THR A 397 23.29 12.22 6.46
N ALA A 398 23.30 11.66 7.68
CA ALA A 398 23.62 10.25 7.91
C ALA A 398 22.63 9.33 7.18
N LEU A 399 21.32 9.54 7.34
CA LEU A 399 20.28 8.74 6.68
C LEU A 399 20.43 8.77 5.15
N THR A 400 20.70 9.96 4.59
CA THR A 400 20.92 10.14 3.15
C THR A 400 22.17 9.41 2.67
N ALA A 401 23.29 9.53 3.40
CA ALA A 401 24.54 8.84 3.08
C ALA A 401 24.34 7.31 3.11
N HIS A 402 23.65 6.79 4.13
CA HIS A 402 23.29 5.38 4.23
C HIS A 402 22.43 4.91 3.04
N ALA A 403 21.42 5.66 2.63
CA ALA A 403 20.60 5.31 1.46
C ALA A 403 21.44 5.22 0.17
N LEU A 404 22.28 6.23 -0.07
CA LEU A 404 23.11 6.31 -1.26
C LEU A 404 24.19 5.22 -1.29
N ALA A 405 24.87 4.99 -0.16
CA ALA A 405 25.89 3.97 -0.03
C ALA A 405 25.31 2.56 -0.29
N GLN A 406 24.13 2.25 0.25
CA GLN A 406 23.51 0.95 0.01
C GLN A 406 23.12 0.77 -1.46
N ALA A 407 22.54 1.79 -2.11
CA ALA A 407 22.23 1.73 -3.53
C ALA A 407 23.50 1.59 -4.40
N GLU A 408 24.61 2.20 -3.99
CA GLU A 408 25.91 2.09 -4.66
C GLU A 408 26.52 0.70 -4.52
N VAL A 409 26.62 0.17 -3.30
CA VAL A 409 27.21 -1.16 -3.04
C VAL A 409 26.40 -2.27 -3.70
N LEU A 410 25.06 -2.17 -3.73
CA LEU A 410 24.21 -3.12 -4.47
C LEU A 410 24.56 -3.17 -5.95
N ALA A 411 24.83 -2.02 -6.58
CA ALA A 411 25.14 -1.95 -8.01
C ALA A 411 26.60 -2.33 -8.31
N ASN A 412 27.54 -1.81 -7.53
CA ASN A 412 28.98 -1.86 -7.84
C ASN A 412 29.67 -3.07 -7.21
N GLY A 413 29.21 -3.53 -6.04
CA GLY A 413 29.88 -4.57 -5.28
C GLY A 413 31.19 -4.10 -4.63
N ARG A 414 32.02 -5.09 -4.30
CA ARG A 414 33.38 -4.98 -3.75
C ARG A 414 34.12 -6.24 -4.16
N SER A 415 35.02 -6.13 -5.11
CA SER A 415 35.81 -7.21 -5.71
C SER A 415 36.82 -7.82 -4.73
N LEU A 416 37.36 -9.00 -5.06
CA LEU A 416 38.39 -9.64 -4.24
C LEU A 416 39.67 -8.81 -4.21
N GLU A 417 40.02 -8.19 -5.34
CA GLU A 417 41.16 -7.28 -5.47
C GLU A 417 41.01 -6.07 -4.54
N GLU A 418 39.84 -5.44 -4.49
CA GLU A 418 39.55 -4.33 -3.57
C GLU A 418 39.63 -4.78 -2.11
N VAL A 419 39.05 -5.94 -1.76
CA VAL A 419 39.14 -6.49 -0.40
C VAL A 419 40.59 -6.70 0.02
N LYS A 420 41.42 -7.30 -0.83
CA LYS A 420 42.84 -7.56 -0.52
C LYS A 420 43.68 -6.28 -0.48
N ALA A 421 43.32 -5.27 -1.26
CA ALA A 421 44.01 -3.97 -1.25
C ALA A 421 43.70 -3.15 0.02
N GLU A 422 42.43 -3.14 0.43
CA GLU A 422 41.97 -2.41 1.62
C GLU A 422 42.32 -3.11 2.93
N GLU A 423 42.37 -4.44 2.93
CA GLU A 423 42.60 -5.28 4.11
C GLU A 423 43.66 -6.37 3.81
N PRO A 424 44.97 -6.01 3.70
CA PRO A 424 46.02 -6.90 3.18
C PRO A 424 46.37 -8.09 4.10
N ASP A 425 46.01 -8.02 5.39
CA ASP A 425 46.33 -9.05 6.38
C ASP A 425 45.28 -10.19 6.43
N LEU A 426 44.25 -10.15 5.59
CA LEU A 426 43.22 -11.20 5.53
C LEU A 426 43.76 -12.49 4.90
N THR A 427 43.35 -13.64 5.43
CA THR A 427 43.52 -14.91 4.72
C THR A 427 42.69 -14.92 3.42
N ASP A 428 43.11 -15.70 2.43
CA ASP A 428 42.36 -15.84 1.17
C ASP A 428 40.91 -16.30 1.39
N VAL A 429 40.67 -17.16 2.38
CA VAL A 429 39.32 -17.64 2.72
C VAL A 429 38.44 -16.48 3.19
N VAL A 430 38.94 -15.65 4.12
CA VAL A 430 38.17 -14.51 4.65
C VAL A 430 38.01 -13.42 3.59
N ALA A 431 39.04 -13.17 2.79
CA ALA A 431 38.95 -12.20 1.69
C ALA A 431 37.81 -12.56 0.71
N ASN A 432 37.69 -13.84 0.33
CA ASN A 432 36.59 -14.33 -0.50
C ASN A 432 35.20 -14.15 0.15
N GLN A 433 35.10 -14.31 1.47
CA GLN A 433 33.83 -14.11 2.20
C GLN A 433 33.41 -12.64 2.26
N LYS A 434 34.34 -11.68 2.11
CA LYS A 434 34.05 -10.24 2.12
C LYS A 434 33.71 -9.66 0.75
N VAL A 435 33.77 -10.46 -0.31
CA VAL A 435 33.40 -10.04 -1.67
C VAL A 435 31.90 -9.73 -1.73
N HIS A 436 31.56 -8.59 -2.34
CA HIS A 436 30.20 -8.23 -2.68
C HIS A 436 30.08 -8.30 -4.20
N ALA A 437 29.20 -9.15 -4.73
CA ALA A 437 29.13 -9.41 -6.17
C ALA A 437 28.67 -8.19 -7.00
N GLY A 438 27.99 -7.23 -6.38
CA GLY A 438 27.34 -6.12 -7.10
C GLY A 438 26.25 -6.64 -8.04
N GLY A 439 25.92 -5.85 -9.08
CA GLY A 439 24.98 -6.28 -10.13
C GLY A 439 23.51 -6.33 -9.69
N ARG A 440 23.15 -5.70 -8.57
CA ARG A 440 21.79 -5.72 -8.03
C ARG A 440 21.09 -4.41 -8.37
N ALA A 441 20.03 -4.51 -9.18
CA ALA A 441 19.32 -3.36 -9.71
C ALA A 441 18.61 -2.57 -8.61
N SER A 442 18.55 -1.25 -8.77
CA SER A 442 17.78 -0.38 -7.88
C SER A 442 17.17 0.82 -8.60
N SER A 443 15.97 1.20 -8.16
CA SER A 443 15.40 2.53 -8.43
C SER A 443 15.62 3.43 -7.21
N PHE A 444 15.81 4.72 -7.45
CA PHE A 444 15.99 5.69 -6.37
C PHE A 444 14.99 6.83 -6.52
N LEU A 445 14.00 6.87 -5.63
CA LEU A 445 12.95 7.86 -5.56
C LEU A 445 13.24 8.80 -4.39
N SER A 446 13.15 10.11 -4.60
CA SER A 446 13.44 11.08 -3.55
C SER A 446 12.50 12.28 -3.56
N HIS A 447 12.27 12.85 -2.38
CA HIS A 447 11.51 14.08 -2.21
C HIS A 447 12.21 15.00 -1.20
N ALA A 448 12.41 16.26 -1.57
CA ALA A 448 13.17 17.21 -0.74
C ALA A 448 12.37 17.75 0.47
N LYS A 449 11.03 17.68 0.43
CA LYS A 449 10.14 18.22 1.48
C LYS A 449 8.99 17.26 1.77
N PHE A 450 9.16 16.35 2.71
CA PHE A 450 8.13 15.34 2.95
C PHE A 450 7.05 15.84 3.93
N GLY A 451 5.81 15.92 3.44
CA GLY A 451 4.62 16.37 4.18
C GLY A 451 3.35 15.70 3.62
N PRO A 452 2.16 16.11 4.08
CA PRO A 452 0.88 15.53 3.66
C PRO A 452 0.72 15.42 2.14
N GLU A 453 1.02 16.50 1.40
CA GLU A 453 0.94 16.55 -0.05
C GLU A 453 1.93 15.56 -0.71
N ALA A 454 3.18 15.55 -0.27
CA ALA A 454 4.20 14.63 -0.81
C ALA A 454 3.82 13.16 -0.57
N PHE A 455 3.25 12.86 0.61
CA PHE A 455 2.73 11.53 0.94
C PHE A 455 1.56 11.14 0.02
N GLY A 456 0.58 12.03 -0.15
CA GLY A 456 -0.55 11.80 -1.04
C GLY A 456 -0.12 11.53 -2.48
N ALA A 457 0.82 12.33 -3.00
CA ALA A 457 1.39 12.14 -4.33
C ALA A 457 2.08 10.78 -4.47
N LEU A 458 2.83 10.34 -3.43
CA LEU A 458 3.52 9.05 -3.45
C LEU A 458 2.54 7.87 -3.47
N VAL A 459 1.52 7.89 -2.62
CA VAL A 459 0.53 6.80 -2.57
C VAL A 459 -0.24 6.73 -3.89
N ALA A 460 -0.67 7.87 -4.45
CA ALA A 460 -1.32 7.91 -5.77
C ALA A 460 -0.39 7.42 -6.90
N LEU A 461 0.92 7.71 -6.84
CA LEU A 461 1.90 7.18 -7.79
C LEU A 461 1.89 5.65 -7.80
N TYR A 462 1.87 5.01 -6.63
CA TYR A 462 1.81 3.55 -6.52
C TYR A 462 0.46 2.98 -6.96
N GLU A 463 -0.66 3.66 -6.71
CA GLU A 463 -1.97 3.24 -7.23
C GLU A 463 -1.99 3.23 -8.75
N HIS A 464 -1.51 4.30 -9.39
CA HIS A 464 -1.45 4.39 -10.85
C HIS A 464 -0.45 3.40 -11.45
N ARG A 465 0.73 3.26 -10.83
CA ARG A 465 1.72 2.22 -11.19
C ARG A 465 1.09 0.83 -11.16
N THR A 466 0.31 0.54 -10.12
CA THR A 466 -0.40 -0.74 -9.97
C THR A 466 -1.41 -0.95 -11.10
N TYR A 467 -2.22 0.06 -11.41
CA TYR A 467 -3.18 -0.01 -12.52
C TYR A 467 -2.50 -0.26 -13.86
N PHE A 468 -1.49 0.54 -14.22
CA PHE A 468 -0.78 0.38 -15.49
C PHE A 468 -0.03 -0.96 -15.57
N ALA A 469 0.57 -1.44 -14.49
CA ALA A 469 1.22 -2.75 -14.48
C ALA A 469 0.20 -3.88 -14.71
N GLY A 470 -0.99 -3.79 -14.10
CA GLY A 470 -2.10 -4.71 -14.34
C GLY A 470 -2.52 -4.71 -15.81
N HIS A 471 -2.65 -3.52 -16.41
CA HIS A 471 -2.97 -3.36 -17.84
C HIS A 471 -1.92 -4.01 -18.76
N LEU A 472 -0.62 -3.81 -18.49
CA LEU A 472 0.47 -4.45 -19.24
C LEU A 472 0.42 -5.98 -19.21
N TRP A 473 -0.06 -6.57 -18.11
CA TRP A 473 -0.26 -8.01 -17.98
C TRP A 473 -1.61 -8.50 -18.52
N GLY A 474 -2.49 -7.61 -18.96
CA GLY A 474 -3.86 -7.95 -19.36
C GLY A 474 -4.71 -8.46 -18.19
N LEU A 475 -4.51 -7.89 -16.99
CA LEU A 475 -5.20 -8.30 -15.76
C LEU A 475 -6.31 -7.31 -15.38
N ASN A 476 -7.22 -7.77 -14.52
CA ASN A 476 -8.11 -6.89 -13.76
C ASN A 476 -7.48 -6.56 -12.39
N PRO A 477 -6.98 -5.33 -12.17
CA PRO A 477 -6.34 -4.96 -10.91
C PRO A 477 -7.36 -4.67 -9.79
N PHE A 478 -8.67 -4.66 -10.09
CA PHE A 478 -9.70 -4.20 -9.15
C PHE A 478 -10.53 -5.31 -8.50
N ASP A 479 -10.40 -6.56 -8.96
CA ASP A 479 -11.04 -7.73 -8.33
C ASP A 479 -10.09 -8.49 -7.38
N GLN A 480 -10.62 -9.48 -6.66
CA GLN A 480 -9.85 -10.32 -5.73
C GLN A 480 -10.46 -11.71 -5.50
N TRP A 481 -10.85 -12.45 -6.53
CA TRP A 481 -11.51 -13.77 -6.38
C TRP A 481 -10.73 -14.80 -5.56
N GLY A 482 -9.40 -14.67 -5.50
CA GLY A 482 -8.51 -15.58 -4.77
C GLY A 482 -8.76 -15.68 -3.26
N VAL A 483 -9.42 -14.69 -2.64
CA VAL A 483 -9.66 -14.69 -1.18
C VAL A 483 -10.96 -15.40 -0.75
N GLU A 484 -11.90 -15.62 -1.68
CA GLU A 484 -13.26 -16.08 -1.35
C GLU A 484 -13.32 -17.56 -0.93
N ARG A 485 -12.44 -18.41 -1.50
CA ARG A 485 -12.42 -19.84 -1.18
C ARG A 485 -11.98 -20.09 0.26
N GLY A 486 -11.00 -19.32 0.76
CA GLY A 486 -10.53 -19.41 2.15
C GLY A 486 -11.66 -19.08 3.14
N LYS A 487 -12.38 -17.98 2.91
CA LYS A 487 -13.55 -17.58 3.73
C LYS A 487 -14.63 -18.66 3.78
N THR A 488 -14.97 -19.21 2.62
CA THR A 488 -15.97 -20.29 2.53
C THR A 488 -15.51 -21.54 3.29
N MET A 489 -14.21 -21.87 3.20
CA MET A 489 -13.64 -23.02 3.91
C MET A 489 -13.64 -22.81 5.42
N ALA A 490 -13.29 -21.62 5.91
CA ALA A 490 -13.31 -21.29 7.33
C ALA A 490 -14.70 -21.53 7.94
N THR A 491 -15.76 -21.03 7.30
CA THR A 491 -17.16 -21.26 7.72
C THR A 491 -17.51 -22.74 7.79
N ARG A 492 -17.06 -23.56 6.83
CA ARG A 492 -17.31 -25.01 6.82
C ARG A 492 -16.53 -25.75 7.91
N LEU A 493 -15.36 -25.25 8.29
CA LEU A 493 -14.52 -25.88 9.30
C LEU A 493 -14.94 -25.55 10.73
N LYS A 494 -15.71 -24.48 10.99
CA LYS A 494 -16.14 -24.12 12.36
C LYS A 494 -16.82 -25.26 13.12
N PRO A 495 -17.83 -25.98 12.57
CA PRO A 495 -18.44 -27.12 13.26
C PRO A 495 -17.45 -28.27 13.50
N ALA A 496 -16.52 -28.46 12.56
CA ALA A 496 -15.48 -29.47 12.69
C ALA A 496 -14.46 -29.10 13.78
N VAL A 497 -14.20 -27.81 14.01
CA VAL A 497 -13.33 -27.27 15.07
C VAL A 497 -14.05 -27.23 16.43
N SER A 498 -15.36 -26.98 16.48
CA SER A 498 -16.15 -27.00 17.72
C SER A 498 -16.48 -28.41 18.23
N GLY A 499 -16.43 -29.42 17.35
CA GLY A 499 -16.63 -30.83 17.71
C GLY A 499 -17.97 -31.39 17.28
N GLU A 500 -18.78 -30.57 16.62
CA GLU A 500 -20.08 -30.93 16.08
C GLU A 500 -19.95 -31.88 14.88
N THR A 501 -18.90 -31.74 14.08
CA THR A 501 -18.65 -32.58 12.90
C THR A 501 -17.18 -33.01 12.79
N LYS A 502 -16.85 -33.79 11.75
CA LYS A 502 -15.48 -34.08 11.33
C LYS A 502 -15.15 -33.29 10.06
N ALA A 503 -13.89 -32.88 9.90
CA ALA A 503 -13.43 -32.30 8.65
C ALA A 503 -13.27 -33.38 7.57
N ASP A 504 -13.62 -33.05 6.32
CA ASP A 504 -13.53 -33.97 5.19
C ASP A 504 -12.08 -34.25 4.76
N ASP A 505 -11.21 -33.24 4.85
CA ASP A 505 -9.80 -33.37 4.51
C ASP A 505 -9.02 -34.08 5.62
N PHE A 506 -8.29 -35.15 5.28
CA PHE A 506 -7.61 -36.00 6.25
C PHE A 506 -6.51 -35.27 7.03
N ALA A 507 -5.74 -34.39 6.36
CA ALA A 507 -4.69 -33.63 7.02
C ALA A 507 -5.29 -32.61 7.99
N THR A 508 -6.35 -31.92 7.58
CA THR A 508 -7.12 -30.97 8.41
C THR A 508 -7.73 -31.68 9.61
N ALA A 509 -8.33 -32.86 9.42
CA ALA A 509 -8.88 -33.65 10.51
C ALA A 509 -7.81 -34.09 11.53
N ALA A 510 -6.63 -34.49 11.05
CA ALA A 510 -5.51 -34.83 11.91
C ALA A 510 -5.02 -33.63 12.73
N ILE A 511 -4.93 -32.45 12.11
CA ILE A 511 -4.55 -31.20 12.78
C ILE A 511 -5.59 -30.80 13.83
N ILE A 512 -6.89 -30.87 13.51
CA ILE A 512 -7.96 -30.62 14.49
C ILE A 512 -7.84 -31.57 15.69
N SER A 513 -7.53 -32.85 15.45
CA SER A 513 -7.30 -33.80 16.54
C SER A 513 -6.07 -33.45 17.38
N MET A 514 -4.98 -32.98 16.75
CA MET A 514 -3.78 -32.52 17.46
C MET A 514 -4.10 -31.32 18.36
N ILE A 515 -4.83 -30.32 17.83
CA ILE A 515 -5.20 -29.10 18.58
C ILE A 515 -6.09 -29.40 19.78
N ARG A 516 -6.97 -30.41 19.69
CA ARG A 516 -7.86 -30.78 20.81
C ARG A 516 -7.20 -31.60 21.90
N ASN A 517 -6.20 -32.39 21.54
CA ASN A 517 -5.58 -33.36 22.43
C ASN A 517 -4.30 -32.83 23.10
N GLY A 518 -3.78 -31.68 22.66
CA GLY A 518 -2.72 -30.92 23.33
C GLY A 518 -3.33 -29.82 24.19
#